data_AF-A0A4P9WUV7-F1
#
_entry.id   AF-A0A4P9WUV7-F1
#
_cell.length_a   1.000
_cell.length_b   1.000
_cell.length_c   1.000
_cell.angle_alpha   90.00
_cell.angle_beta   90.00
_cell.angle_gamma   90.00
#
_symmetry.space_group_name_H-M   'P 1'
#
loop_
_entity.id
_entity.type
_entity.pdbx_description
1 polymer ?
#
loop_
_entity_poly.entity_id
_entity_poly.type
_entity_poly.pdbx_seq_one_letter_code
_entity_poly.pdbx_strand_id
1 'polypeptide(L)'
;APNLGRTYHLIATACRDGHVRIYKLTPKPPPGHLFGGDEAAPAARHPGHRFVVTLVADLSDHAAEVWQVRWNVTGTILASAGDDGTVRNWKAASGGSGGWRCLSIINAE
;
A
#
# COMPACT_ATOMS: atom_id res chain seq x y z
N ALA A 1 3.43 0.32 5.27
CA ALA A 1 4.01 -0.93 5.79
C ALA A 1 5.51 -0.77 6.01
N PRO A 2 6.09 -1.38 7.06
CA PRO A 2 7.54 -1.47 7.24
C PRO A 2 8.24 -2.05 6.00
N ASN A 3 9.33 -1.41 5.56
CA ASN A 3 10.03 -1.81 4.34
C ASN A 3 11.13 -2.86 4.62
N LEU A 4 10.71 -4.04 5.07
CA LEU A 4 11.62 -5.16 5.39
C LEU A 4 12.15 -5.82 4.10
N GLY A 5 13.14 -5.18 3.47
CA GLY A 5 13.83 -5.72 2.29
C GLY A 5 13.04 -5.64 0.97
N ARG A 6 11.97 -4.84 0.91
CA ARG A 6 11.24 -4.62 -0.35
C ARG A 6 11.86 -3.46 -1.12
N THR A 7 11.86 -3.58 -2.44
CA THR A 7 12.25 -2.48 -3.34
C THR A 7 11.13 -1.45 -3.54
N TYR A 8 10.01 -1.62 -2.85
CA TYR A 8 8.82 -0.79 -2.94
C TYR A 8 8.22 -0.57 -1.55
N HIS A 9 7.48 0.52 -1.40
CA HIS A 9 6.70 0.80 -0.21
C HIS A 9 5.24 0.40 -0.43
N LEU A 10 4.55 0.03 0.65
CA LEU A 10 3.10 -0.13 0.66
C LEU A 10 2.47 0.95 1.54
N ILE A 11 1.46 1.61 1.01
CA ILE A 11 0.58 2.53 1.73
C ILE A 11 -0.81 1.91 1.78
N ALA A 12 -1.49 2.02 2.91
CA ALA A 12 -2.89 1.63 3.02
C ALA A 12 -3.72 2.85 3.43
N THR A 13 -4.94 2.94 2.91
CA THR A 13 -5.90 3.98 3.27
C THR A 13 -7.20 3.33 3.73
N ALA A 14 -7.77 3.86 4.81
CA ALA A 14 -9.13 3.62 5.23
C ALA A 14 -10.03 4.72 4.64
N CYS A 15 -11.26 4.41 4.26
CA CYS A 15 -12.14 5.36 3.57
C CYS A 15 -13.59 5.26 4.07
N ARG A 16 -14.30 6.39 4.02
CA ARG A 16 -15.72 6.51 4.39
C ARG A 16 -16.64 5.67 3.50
N ASP A 17 -16.23 5.37 2.27
CA ASP A 17 -16.98 4.51 1.36
C ASP A 17 -16.99 3.03 1.77
N GLY A 18 -16.30 2.66 2.86
CA GLY A 18 -16.15 1.27 3.30
C GLY A 18 -14.99 0.54 2.64
N HIS A 19 -14.20 1.21 1.81
CA HIS A 19 -13.07 0.59 1.13
C HIS A 19 -11.76 0.73 1.90
N VAL A 20 -10.98 -0.35 1.91
CA VAL A 20 -9.55 -0.32 2.24
C VAL A 20 -8.76 -0.43 0.95
N ARG A 21 -7.95 0.58 0.65
CA ARG A 21 -7.11 0.60 -0.55
C ARG A 21 -5.65 0.45 -0.21
N ILE A 22 -4.93 -0.33 -0.99
CA ILE A 22 -3.50 -0.56 -0.81
C ILE A 22 -2.77 -0.11 -2.07
N TYR A 23 -1.80 0.78 -1.89
CA TYR A 23 -1.00 1.35 -2.95
C TYR A 23 0.43 0.86 -2.84
N LYS A 24 1.00 0.43 -3.97
CA LYS A 24 2.42 0.13 -4.12
C LYS A 24 3.13 1.32 -4.72
N LEU A 25 4.16 1.78 -4.01
CA LEU A 25 5.02 2.88 -4.38
C LEU A 25 6.40 2.32 -4.76
N THR A 26 6.72 2.38 -6.04
CA THR A 26 8.03 1.96 -6.57
C THR A 26 8.88 3.21 -6.85
N PRO A 27 10.03 3.40 -6.18
CA PRO A 27 10.94 4.49 -6.50
C PRO A 27 11.39 4.40 -7.97
N LYS A 28 11.34 5.51 -8.70
CA LYS A 28 12.01 5.62 -9.99
C LYS A 28 13.50 5.84 -9.73
N PRO A 29 14.39 5.11 -10.40
CA PRO A 29 15.79 5.43 -10.36
C PRO A 29 16.00 6.86 -10.89
N PRO A 30 16.97 7.61 -10.34
CA PRO A 30 17.29 8.94 -10.84
C PRO A 30 17.68 8.86 -12.33
N PRO A 31 17.25 9.82 -13.16
CA PRO A 31 17.70 9.88 -14.54
C PRO A 31 19.24 10.05 -14.55
N GLY A 32 19.96 9.15 -15.22
CA GLY A 32 21.40 9.28 -15.45
C GLY A 32 22.32 8.23 -14.83
N HIS A 33 21.82 7.13 -14.25
CA HIS A 33 22.70 6.05 -13.73
C HIS A 33 22.89 4.83 -14.64
N LEU A 34 22.28 4.83 -15.83
CA LEU A 34 22.40 3.73 -16.79
C LEU A 34 22.67 4.35 -18.17
N PHE A 35 23.95 4.32 -18.58
CA PHE A 35 24.47 4.68 -19.91
C PHE A 35 24.60 6.18 -20.21
N GLY A 36 25.81 6.61 -20.57
CA GLY A 36 26.20 8.00 -20.75
C GLY A 36 25.59 8.71 -21.96
N GLY A 37 25.58 10.04 -21.89
CA GLY A 37 25.18 10.95 -22.97
C GLY A 37 24.45 12.19 -22.42
N ASP A 38 24.95 13.38 -22.76
CA ASP A 38 24.52 14.71 -22.32
C ASP A 38 23.01 14.99 -22.37
N GLU A 39 22.46 15.56 -21.30
CA GLU A 39 21.90 16.93 -21.26
C GLU A 39 21.33 17.17 -19.85
N ALA A 40 22.00 18.02 -19.07
CA ALA A 40 21.59 18.35 -17.70
C ALA A 40 20.27 19.15 -17.72
N ALA A 41 19.15 18.45 -17.54
CA ALA A 41 17.87 19.10 -17.26
C ALA A 41 18.01 20.04 -16.05
N PRO A 42 17.45 21.26 -16.10
CA PRO A 42 17.68 22.28 -15.07
C PRO A 42 17.22 21.75 -13.73
N ALA A 43 18.07 21.93 -12.71
CA ALA A 43 17.91 21.42 -11.36
C ALA A 43 16.55 21.84 -10.77
N ALA A 44 15.55 20.97 -10.90
CA ALA A 44 14.27 21.12 -10.23
C ALA A 44 14.53 21.09 -8.72
N ARG A 45 14.05 22.13 -8.03
CA ARG A 45 14.15 22.26 -6.58
C ARG A 45 13.60 20.98 -5.93
N HIS A 46 14.49 20.31 -5.20
CA HIS A 46 14.40 18.95 -4.64
C HIS A 46 14.63 17.84 -5.68
N PRO A 47 15.74 17.07 -5.59
CA PRO A 47 15.87 15.79 -6.27
C PRO A 47 14.89 14.80 -5.60
N GLY A 48 13.61 15.01 -5.81
CA GLY A 48 12.55 14.27 -5.16
C GLY A 48 12.57 12.84 -5.65
N HIS A 49 12.67 11.88 -4.73
CA HIS A 49 12.39 10.48 -5.02
C HIS A 49 11.04 10.39 -5.73
N ARG A 50 11.06 10.19 -7.05
CA ARG A 50 9.85 10.12 -7.86
C ARG A 50 9.30 8.72 -7.75
N PHE A 51 8.13 8.52 -7.15
CA PHE A 51 7.50 7.20 -7.06
C PHE A 51 6.55 6.96 -8.23
N VAL A 52 6.48 5.71 -8.71
CA VAL A 52 5.34 5.18 -9.44
C VAL A 52 4.36 4.63 -8.42
N VAL A 53 3.13 5.13 -8.43
CA VAL A 53 2.05 4.69 -7.53
C VAL A 53 1.11 3.78 -8.32
N THR A 54 0.82 2.60 -7.78
CA THR A 54 -0.13 1.65 -8.37
C THR A 54 -1.11 1.19 -7.29
N LEU A 55 -2.40 1.14 -7.62
CA LEU A 55 -3.40 0.51 -6.76
C LEU A 55 -3.25 -1.01 -6.89
N VAL A 56 -2.97 -1.69 -5.77
CA VAL A 56 -2.75 -3.15 -5.74
C VAL A 56 -3.82 -3.89 -4.96
N ALA A 57 -4.69 -3.17 -4.24
CA ALA A 57 -5.90 -3.73 -3.63
C ALA A 57 -6.96 -2.65 -3.51
N ASP A 58 -8.19 -3.01 -3.83
CA ASP A 58 -9.40 -2.27 -3.46
C ASP A 58 -10.35 -3.25 -2.77
N LEU A 59 -10.49 -3.12 -1.44
CA LEU A 59 -11.11 -4.11 -0.56
C LEU A 59 -12.40 -3.50 0.00
N SER A 60 -13.55 -4.01 -0.44
CA SER A 60 -14.87 -3.43 -0.18
C SER A 60 -15.72 -4.26 0.78
N ASP A 61 -15.10 -5.14 1.58
CA ASP A 61 -15.87 -6.07 2.42
C ASP A 61 -16.44 -5.43 3.69
N HIS A 62 -15.96 -4.24 4.08
CA HIS A 62 -16.58 -3.52 5.21
C HIS A 62 -17.94 -2.97 4.79
N ALA A 63 -18.95 -3.14 5.65
CA ALA A 63 -20.32 -2.71 5.37
C ALA A 63 -20.60 -1.24 5.73
N ALA A 64 -19.60 -0.54 6.29
CA ALA A 64 -19.67 0.85 6.72
C ALA A 64 -18.28 1.51 6.68
N GLU A 65 -18.20 2.78 7.08
CA GLU A 65 -16.96 3.58 7.09
C GLU A 65 -15.81 2.85 7.81
N VAL A 66 -14.64 2.84 7.18
CA VAL A 66 -13.40 2.34 7.79
C VAL A 66 -12.65 3.53 8.36
N TRP A 67 -12.43 3.53 9.68
CA TRP A 67 -11.78 4.64 10.38
C TRP A 67 -10.29 4.38 10.64
N GLN A 68 -9.83 3.13 10.63
CA GLN A 68 -8.42 2.82 10.87
C GLN A 68 -7.88 1.65 10.08
N VAL A 69 -6.61 1.77 9.67
CA VAL A 69 -5.80 0.70 9.10
C VAL A 69 -4.42 0.66 9.75
N ARG A 70 -3.89 -0.54 10.04
CA ARG A 70 -2.56 -0.73 10.62
C ARG A 70 -1.85 -1.95 10.06
N TRP A 71 -0.63 -1.75 9.58
CA TRP A 71 0.25 -2.86 9.22
C TRP A 71 0.83 -3.51 10.48
N ASN A 72 0.98 -4.83 10.47
CA ASN A 72 1.79 -5.51 11.47
C ASN A 72 3.28 -5.13 11.31
N VAL A 73 4.10 -5.49 12.31
CA VAL A 73 5.53 -5.14 12.34
C VAL A 73 6.31 -5.67 11.13
N THR A 74 5.89 -6.81 10.58
CA THR A 74 6.51 -7.37 9.37
C THR A 74 5.98 -6.76 8.07
N GLY A 75 4.90 -5.98 8.15
CA GLY A 75 4.22 -5.37 7.01
C GLY A 75 3.65 -6.38 6.01
N THR A 76 3.31 -7.58 6.49
CA THR A 76 2.74 -8.70 5.73
C THR A 76 1.25 -8.85 5.93
N ILE A 77 0.72 -8.34 7.05
CA ILE A 77 -0.71 -8.33 7.39
C ILE A 77 -1.12 -6.89 7.64
N LEU A 78 -2.28 -6.51 7.10
CA LEU A 78 -2.95 -5.23 7.36
C LEU A 78 -4.21 -5.50 8.17
N ALA A 79 -4.36 -4.88 9.33
CA ALA A 79 -5.62 -4.83 10.05
C ALA A 79 -6.42 -3.59 9.61
N SER A 80 -7.73 -3.71 9.46
CA SER A 80 -8.67 -2.59 9.29
C SER A 80 -9.81 -2.70 10.29
N ALA A 81 -10.37 -1.56 10.70
CA ALA A 81 -11.51 -1.48 11.61
C ALA A 81 -12.49 -0.39 11.14
N GLY A 82 -13.78 -0.68 11.23
CA GLY A 82 -14.85 0.17 10.73
C GLY A 82 -16.08 0.21 11.64
N ASP A 83 -17.07 1.00 11.24
CA ASP A 83 -18.35 1.16 11.95
C ASP A 83 -19.28 -0.06 11.79
N ASP A 84 -18.89 -1.03 10.97
CA ASP A 84 -19.60 -2.30 10.82
C ASP A 84 -19.37 -3.26 12.00
N GLY A 85 -18.67 -2.80 13.05
CA GLY A 85 -18.38 -3.58 14.24
C GLY A 85 -17.34 -4.67 14.02
N THR A 86 -16.61 -4.63 12.91
CA THR A 86 -15.62 -5.65 12.56
C THR A 86 -14.19 -5.11 12.50
N VAL A 87 -13.24 -5.97 12.87
CA VAL A 87 -11.82 -5.85 12.57
C VAL A 87 -11.46 -6.93 11.56
N ARG A 88 -10.89 -6.54 10.42
CA ARG A 88 -10.52 -7.45 9.33
C ARG A 88 -9.01 -7.48 9.16
N ASN A 89 -8.45 -8.68 9.00
CA ASN A 89 -7.02 -8.87 8.73
C ASN A 89 -6.81 -9.28 7.28
N TRP A 90 -5.97 -8.54 6.56
CA TRP A 90 -5.73 -8.72 5.12
C TRP A 90 -4.31 -9.17 4.85
N LYS A 91 -4.13 -10.06 3.86
CA LYS A 91 -2.82 -10.51 3.42
C LYS A 91 -2.79 -10.72 1.91
N ALA A 92 -1.67 -10.39 1.29
CA ALA A 92 -1.41 -10.71 -0.12
C ALA A 92 -1.36 -12.23 -0.32
N ALA A 93 -1.98 -12.72 -1.39
CA ALA A 93 -1.93 -14.11 -1.80
C ALA A 93 -0.50 -14.49 -2.20
N SER A 94 -0.07 -15.71 -1.86
CA SER A 94 1.30 -16.18 -2.10
C SER A 94 1.55 -16.67 -3.54
N GLY A 95 0.58 -16.51 -4.45
CA GLY A 95 0.70 -16.83 -5.87
C GLY A 95 0.79 -15.54 -6.69
N GLY A 96 1.58 -15.53 -7.76
CA GLY A 96 1.93 -14.33 -8.55
C GLY A 96 0.78 -13.51 -9.17
N SER A 97 -0.48 -13.83 -8.88
CA SER A 97 -1.67 -13.07 -9.28
C SER A 97 -1.92 -11.78 -8.47
N GLY A 98 -1.10 -11.47 -7.45
CA GLY A 98 -1.09 -10.15 -6.79
C GLY A 98 -2.34 -9.81 -5.97
N GLY A 99 -3.25 -10.77 -5.76
CA GLY A 99 -4.50 -10.55 -5.03
C GLY A 99 -4.31 -10.39 -3.53
N TRP A 100 -5.25 -9.71 -2.88
CA TRP A 100 -5.35 -9.59 -1.43
C TRP A 100 -6.58 -10.35 -0.94
N ARG A 101 -6.49 -10.95 0.24
CA ARG A 101 -7.60 -11.68 0.86
C ARG A 101 -7.80 -11.32 2.31
N CYS A 102 -9.04 -11.38 2.77
CA CYS A 102 -9.38 -11.34 4.19
C CYS A 102 -9.00 -12.69 4.83
N LEU A 103 -8.06 -12.68 5.78
CA LEU A 103 -7.63 -13.84 6.54
C LEU A 103 -8.57 -14.15 7.71
N SER A 104 -9.04 -13.10 8.38
CA SER A 104 -9.94 -13.23 9.52
C SER A 104 -10.77 -11.97 9.71
N ILE A 105 -11.95 -12.17 10.29
CA ILE A 105 -12.89 -11.15 10.72
C ILE A 105 -13.07 -11.37 12.22
N ILE A 106 -12.95 -10.30 13.00
CA ILE A 106 -13.14 -10.29 14.45
C ILE A 106 -14.28 -9.31 14.71
N ASN A 107 -15.30 -9.75 15.45
CA ASN A 107 -16.42 -8.91 15.81
C ASN A 107 -16.29 -8.50 17.28
N ALA A 108 -16.75 -7.30 17.61
CA ALA A 108 -17.07 -6.97 18.98
C ALA A 108 -18.48 -7.52 19.27
N GLU A 109 -18.57 -8.65 19.98
CA GLU A 109 -19.82 -9.09 20.61
C GLU A 109 -20.15 -8.25 21.85
#